data_AF-A0A973TRT6-F1
#
_entry.id   AF-A0A973TRT6-F1
#
_cell.length_a   1.000
_cell.length_b   1.000
_cell.length_c   1.000
_cell.angle_alpha   90.00
_cell.angle_beta   90.00
_cell.angle_gamma   90.00
#
_symmetry.space_group_name_H-M   'P 1'
#
loop_
_entity.id
_entity.type
_entity.pdbx_description
1 polymer ?
#
loop_
_entity_poly.entity_id
_entity_poly.type
_entity_poly.pdbx_seq_one_letter_code
_entity_poly.pdbx_strand_id
1 'polypeptide(L)'
;MATPATPKLSEFLCFAVYSANLAFSKIYRPMLDELGLTYTQYVTLVALSEEGDQTVGGIGEKLFLESNTLTPILKKLEGMGLVERA
;
A
#
# COMPACT_ATOMS: atom_id res chain seq x y z
N MET A 1 -39.44 -16.18 19.94
CA MET A 1 -38.49 -15.98 18.83
C MET A 1 -37.17 -15.53 19.44
N ALA A 2 -36.08 -16.26 19.24
CA ALA A 2 -34.76 -15.85 19.73
C ALA A 2 -34.22 -14.72 18.86
N THR A 3 -33.79 -13.61 19.47
CA THR A 3 -33.10 -12.53 18.77
C THR A 3 -31.79 -13.06 18.19
N PRO A 4 -31.48 -12.88 16.89
CA PRO A 4 -30.19 -13.30 16.37
C PRO A 4 -29.09 -12.52 17.10
N ALA A 5 -28.14 -13.24 17.69
CA ALA A 5 -26.98 -12.63 18.31
C ALA A 5 -26.20 -11.85 17.25
N THR A 6 -25.87 -10.59 17.54
CA THR A 6 -25.05 -9.78 16.64
C THR A 6 -23.66 -10.41 16.53
N PRO A 7 -23.15 -10.67 15.32
CA PRO A 7 -21.83 -11.26 15.14
C PRO A 7 -20.74 -10.37 15.75
N LYS A 8 -19.71 -11.00 16.33
CA LYS A 8 -18.56 -10.30 16.90
C LYS A 8 -17.69 -9.75 15.77
N LEU A 9 -17.01 -8.62 16.01
CA LEU A 9 -16.11 -8.02 15.02
C LEU A 9 -15.05 -9.00 14.48
N SER A 10 -14.53 -9.90 15.33
CA SER A 10 -13.57 -10.94 14.95
C SER A 10 -14.11 -11.98 13.97
N GLU A 11 -15.42 -12.09 13.82
CA GLU A 11 -16.08 -13.03 12.90
C GLU A 11 -16.22 -12.44 11.49
N PHE A 12 -15.89 -11.15 11.30
CA PHE A 12 -15.96 -10.49 10.00
C PHE A 12 -14.64 -10.61 9.23
N LEU A 13 -14.71 -11.15 8.01
CA LEU A 13 -13.56 -11.23 7.11
C LEU A 13 -12.93 -9.86 6.82
N CYS A 14 -13.73 -8.82 6.63
CA CYS A 14 -13.22 -7.46 6.41
C CYS A 14 -12.34 -6.98 7.56
N PHE A 15 -12.68 -7.34 8.81
CA PHE A 15 -11.87 -7.01 9.97
C PHE A 15 -10.59 -7.85 10.05
N ALA A 16 -10.65 -9.13 9.68
CA ALA A 16 -9.46 -9.96 9.56
C ALA A 16 -8.45 -9.38 8.56
N VAL A 17 -8.91 -8.97 7.36
CA VAL A 17 -8.05 -8.35 6.34
C VAL A 17 -7.52 -6.99 6.81
N TYR A 18 -8.37 -6.14 7.40
CA TYR A 18 -7.98 -4.84 7.94
C TYR A 18 -6.89 -4.97 9.03
N SER A 19 -7.12 -5.84 10.02
CA SER A 19 -6.19 -6.05 11.13
C SER A 19 -4.86 -6.66 10.65
N ALA A 20 -4.90 -7.55 9.66
CA ALA A 20 -3.70 -8.05 9.00
C ALA A 20 -2.91 -6.91 8.34
N ASN A 21 -3.56 -6.06 7.53
CA ASN A 21 -2.90 -4.93 6.86
C ASN A 21 -2.24 -3.95 7.85
N LEU A 22 -2.88 -3.71 9.01
CA LEU A 22 -2.28 -2.93 10.10
C LEU A 22 -1.04 -3.62 10.70
N ALA A 23 -1.08 -4.93 10.87
CA ALA A 23 0.06 -5.70 11.38
C ALA A 23 1.25 -5.62 10.42
N PHE A 24 1.03 -5.79 9.12
CA PHE A 24 2.06 -5.61 8.08
C PHE A 24 2.68 -4.21 8.16
N SER A 25 1.85 -3.16 8.22
CA SER A 25 2.33 -1.78 8.34
C SER A 25 3.21 -1.58 9.58
N LYS A 26 2.89 -2.22 10.71
CA LYS A 26 3.68 -2.14 11.95
C LYS A 26 5.00 -2.90 11.86
N ILE A 27 5.01 -4.07 11.23
CA ILE A 27 6.20 -4.90 11.08
C ILE A 27 7.24 -4.22 10.19
N TYR A 28 6.80 -3.59 9.10
CA TYR A 28 7.70 -2.93 8.15
C TYR A 28 8.18 -1.55 8.64
N ARG A 29 7.40 -0.88 9.52
CA ARG A 29 7.67 0.50 9.94
C ARG A 29 9.11 0.73 10.45
N PRO A 30 9.70 -0.07 11.36
CA PRO A 30 11.04 0.20 11.84
C PRO A 30 12.09 0.27 10.73
N MET A 31 12.04 -0.66 9.77
CA MET A 31 12.96 -0.71 8.64
C MET A 31 12.70 0.44 7.64
N LEU A 32 11.44 0.78 7.39
CA LEU A 32 11.09 1.82 6.43
C LEU A 32 11.31 3.23 6.98
N ASP A 33 11.20 3.42 8.30
CA ASP A 33 11.47 4.70 8.96
C ASP A 33 12.94 5.09 8.80
N GLU A 34 13.88 4.12 8.86
CA GLU A 34 15.31 4.34 8.57
C GLU A 34 15.55 4.84 7.13
N LEU A 35 14.67 4.47 6.20
CA LEU A 35 14.72 4.86 4.78
C LEU A 35 13.85 6.08 4.48
N GLY A 36 13.12 6.62 5.45
CA GLY A 36 12.15 7.70 5.25
C GLY A 36 10.94 7.31 4.39
N LEU A 37 10.62 6.01 4.31
CA LEU A 37 9.57 5.46 3.46
C LEU A 37 8.31 5.09 4.25
N THR A 38 7.15 5.16 3.60
CA THR A 38 5.92 4.51 4.07
C THR A 38 5.76 3.12 3.45
N TYR A 39 4.90 2.29 4.04
CA TYR A 39 4.58 0.98 3.48
C TYR A 39 4.04 1.07 2.05
N THR A 40 3.17 2.04 1.76
CA THR A 40 2.64 2.24 0.40
C THR A 40 3.74 2.65 -0.58
N GLN A 41 4.64 3.55 -0.19
CA GLN A 41 5.80 3.92 -1.00
C GLN A 41 6.70 2.72 -1.30
N TYR A 42 6.93 1.87 -0.29
CA TYR A 42 7.70 0.64 -0.45
C TYR A 42 7.03 -0.33 -1.45
N VAL A 43 5.73 -0.59 -1.31
CA VAL A 43 5.01 -1.48 -2.24
C VAL A 43 4.99 -0.90 -3.66
N THR A 44 4.97 0.44 -3.82
CA THR A 44 5.14 1.07 -5.12
C THR A 44 6.52 0.79 -5.74
N LEU A 45 7.60 0.83 -4.95
CA LEU A 45 8.94 0.47 -5.43
C LEU A 45 9.03 -1.03 -5.80
N VAL A 46 8.38 -1.90 -5.04
CA VAL A 46 8.32 -3.34 -5.36
C VAL A 46 7.60 -3.55 -6.70
N ALA A 47 6.44 -2.92 -6.93
CA ALA A 47 5.73 -3.01 -8.21
C ALA A 47 6.53 -2.43 -9.38
N LEU A 48 7.31 -1.37 -9.12
CA LEU A 48 8.23 -0.80 -10.11
C LEU A 48 9.40 -1.74 -10.45
N SER A 49 9.84 -2.58 -9.52
CA SER A 49 11.01 -3.46 -9.72
C SER A 49 10.77 -4.65 -10.66
N GLU A 50 9.52 -4.98 -10.96
CA GLU A 50 9.17 -6.16 -11.77
C GLU A 50 9.39 -5.97 -13.28
N GLU A 51 9.32 -4.74 -13.75
CA GLU A 51 9.37 -4.38 -15.17
C GLU A 51 10.19 -3.10 -15.35
N GLY A 52 10.62 -2.80 -16.59
CA GLY A 52 11.38 -1.58 -16.91
C GLY A 52 10.51 -0.31 -16.83
N ASP A 53 10.45 0.44 -17.91
CA ASP A 53 9.64 1.66 -17.93
C ASP A 53 8.14 1.34 -17.79
N GLN A 54 7.50 1.93 -16.79
CA GLN A 54 6.08 1.71 -16.49
C GLN A 54 5.31 3.02 -16.46
N THR A 55 4.08 3.00 -16.97
CA THR A 55 3.18 4.16 -16.91
C THR A 55 2.53 4.25 -15.53
N VAL A 56 2.16 5.48 -15.11
CA VAL A 56 1.40 5.70 -13.87
C VAL A 56 0.10 4.88 -13.86
N GLY A 57 -0.58 4.77 -15.01
CA GLY A 57 -1.79 3.96 -15.16
C GLY A 57 -1.53 2.47 -14.90
N GLY A 58 -0.47 1.91 -15.51
CA GLY A 58 -0.11 0.49 -15.33
C GLY A 58 0.27 0.15 -13.89
N ILE A 59 1.02 1.04 -13.21
CA ILE A 59 1.33 0.87 -11.79
C ILE A 59 0.04 0.97 -10.95
N GLY A 60 -0.88 1.86 -11.30
CA GLY A 60 -2.18 1.99 -10.65
C GLY A 60 -3.01 0.72 -10.74
N GLU A 61 -3.05 0.08 -11.92
CA GLU A 61 -3.72 -1.21 -12.13
C GLU A 61 -3.13 -2.33 -11.25
N LYS A 62 -1.79 -2.43 -11.17
CA LYS A 62 -1.11 -3.43 -10.33
C LYS A 62 -1.38 -3.24 -8.84
N LEU A 63 -1.43 -1.99 -8.39
CA LEU A 63 -1.57 -1.64 -6.97
C LEU A 63 -3.02 -1.42 -6.53
N PHE A 64 -3.97 -1.48 -7.46
CA PHE A 64 -5.37 -1.08 -7.22
C PHE A 64 -5.47 0.36 -6.69
N LEU A 65 -4.67 1.26 -7.24
CA LEU A 65 -4.60 2.67 -6.86
C LEU A 65 -4.98 3.59 -8.02
N GLU A 66 -5.80 4.58 -7.70
CA GLU A 66 -6.14 5.65 -8.63
C GLU A 66 -4.95 6.58 -8.87
N SER A 67 -4.89 7.17 -10.07
CA SER A 67 -3.80 8.08 -10.47
C SER A 67 -3.66 9.29 -9.53
N ASN A 68 -4.76 9.76 -8.93
CA ASN A 68 -4.75 10.86 -7.96
C ASN A 68 -4.01 10.53 -6.65
N THR A 69 -3.93 9.24 -6.30
CA THR A 69 -3.25 8.72 -5.12
C THR A 69 -1.81 8.38 -5.46
N LEU A 70 -1.58 7.81 -6.65
CA LEU A 70 -0.27 7.36 -7.06
C LEU A 70 0.66 8.51 -7.47
N THR A 71 0.13 9.55 -8.12
CA THR A 71 0.92 10.72 -8.54
C THR A 71 1.71 11.39 -7.41
N PRO A 72 1.10 11.75 -6.25
CA PRO A 72 1.86 12.32 -5.14
C PRO A 72 2.87 11.35 -4.52
N ILE A 73 2.59 10.05 -4.53
CA ILE A 73 3.53 9.01 -4.07
C ILE A 73 4.77 8.99 -4.97
N LEU A 74 4.58 8.90 -6.28
CA LEU A 74 5.67 8.88 -7.26
C LEU A 74 6.49 10.17 -7.24
N LYS A 75 5.86 11.34 -7.12
CA LYS A 75 6.57 12.62 -6.94
C LYS A 75 7.45 12.63 -5.69
N LYS A 76 6.97 12.04 -4.58
CA LYS A 76 7.76 11.97 -3.36
C LYS A 76 8.94 11.02 -3.49
N LEU A 77 8.74 9.87 -4.14
CA LEU A 77 9.81 8.92 -4.44
C LEU A 77 10.86 9.52 -5.40
N GLU A 78 10.42 10.31 -6.38
CA GLU A 78 11.29 11.05 -7.31
C GLU A 78 12.14 12.07 -6.55
N GLY A 79 11.53 12.84 -5.64
CA GLY A 79 12.26 13.76 -4.76
C GLY A 79 13.24 13.07 -3.79
N MET A 80 13.07 11.78 -3.54
CA MET A 80 14.01 10.94 -2.76
C MET A 80 15.10 10.31 -3.64
N GLY A 81 15.07 10.50 -4.96
CA GLY A 81 16.00 9.89 -5.91
C GLY A 81 15.82 8.38 -6.08
N LEU A 82 14.65 7.84 -5.73
CA LEU A 82 14.36 6.40 -5.81
C LEU A 82 13.66 5.98 -7.11
N VAL A 83 13.10 6.94 -7.84
CA VAL A 83 12.47 6.73 -9.14
C VAL A 83 12.80 7.91 -10.06
N GLU A 84 12.88 7.64 -11.35
CA GLU A 84 12.98 8.67 -12.39
C GLU A 84 11.67 8.74 -13.17
N ARG A 85 11.29 9.93 -13.62
CA ARG A 85 10.09 10.15 -14.43
C ARG A 85 10.49 10.91 -15.69
N ALA A 86 10.13 10.36 -16.85
CA ALA A 86 10.38 10.94 -18.18
C ALA A 86 9.07 11.36 -18.85
#